data_AF-A0A7T5EY83-F1
#
_entry.id   AF-A0A7T5EY83-F1
#
_cell.length_a   1.000
_cell.length_b   1.000
_cell.length_c   1.000
_cell.angle_alpha   90.00
_cell.angle_beta   90.00
_cell.angle_gamma   90.00
#
_symmetry.space_group_name_H-M   'P 1'
#
loop_
_entity.id
_entity.type
_entity.pdbx_description
1 polymer ?
#
loop_
_entity_poly.entity_id
_entity_poly.type
_entity_poly.pdbx_seq_one_letter_code
_entity_poly.pdbx_strand_id
1 'polypeptide(L)' 'MSSYAATVNATEYPPHRKHQVIFETFDGLKPGEDMLLVNDHDPVPLHYQFKLERANMFAWEYVEQGPTEFKIKISRVSE' A
#
# COMPACT_ATOMS: atom_id res chain seq x y z
N MET A 1 -18.16 1.60 -6.18
CA MET A 1 -16.86 1.58 -6.89
C MET A 1 -15.87 2.27 -5.98
N SER A 2 -15.01 1.51 -5.29
CA SER A 2 -13.95 2.12 -4.47
C SER A 2 -13.00 2.83 -5.43
N SER A 3 -13.05 4.16 -5.47
CA SER A 3 -12.14 4.95 -6.29
C SER A 3 -10.86 5.13 -5.49
N TYR A 4 -9.82 4.38 -5.82
CA TYR A 4 -8.50 4.59 -5.25
C TYR A 4 -7.87 5.83 -5.91
N ALA A 5 -7.29 6.72 -5.12
CA ALA A 5 -6.54 7.88 -5.60
C ALA A 5 -5.27 7.46 -6.36
N ALA A 6 -4.69 6.32 -5.97
CA ALA A 6 -3.55 5.72 -6.66
C ALA A 6 -3.61 4.19 -6.65
N THR A 7 -2.96 3.55 -7.62
CA THR A 7 -2.75 2.09 -7.64
C THR A 7 -1.31 1.81 -7.96
N VAL A 8 -0.65 0.99 -7.14
CA VAL A 8 0.75 0.59 -7.28
C VAL A 8 0.84 -0.92 -7.42
N ASN A 9 1.33 -1.39 -8.55
CA ASN A 9 1.65 -2.79 -8.76
C ASN A 9 3.12 -3.03 -8.41
N ALA A 10 3.38 -3.70 -7.28
CA ALA A 10 4.74 -3.94 -6.79
C ALA A 10 5.58 -4.81 -7.73
N THR A 11 4.93 -5.64 -8.56
CA THR A 11 5.62 -6.53 -9.52
C THR A 11 6.23 -5.78 -10.71
N GLU A 12 5.74 -4.57 -10.99
CA GLU A 12 6.26 -3.72 -12.07
C GLU A 12 7.57 -3.01 -11.68
N TYR A 13 7.90 -2.99 -10.39
CA TYR A 13 9.08 -2.30 -9.87
C TYR A 13 10.14 -3.29 -9.37
N PRO A 14 11.42 -3.01 -9.60
CA PRO A 14 12.49 -3.85 -9.06
C PRO A 14 12.49 -3.84 -7.52
N PRO A 15 13.00 -4.89 -6.85
CA PRO A 15 12.88 -5.05 -5.40
C PRO A 15 13.39 -3.88 -4.56
N HIS A 16 14.40 -3.17 -5.04
CA HIS A 16 14.99 -2.03 -4.36
C HIS A 16 14.18 -0.72 -4.54
N ARG A 17 13.34 -0.62 -5.57
CA ARG A 17 12.50 0.58 -5.82
C ARG A 17 11.05 0.41 -5.40
N LYS A 18 10.51 -0.81 -5.39
CA LYS A 18 9.09 -1.03 -5.08
C LYS A 18 8.68 -0.42 -3.75
N HIS A 19 9.48 -0.60 -2.68
CA HIS A 19 9.18 0.00 -1.38
C HIS A 19 9.20 1.52 -1.45
N GLN A 20 10.23 2.10 -2.08
CA GLN A 20 10.32 3.55 -2.26
C GLN A 20 9.09 4.12 -2.96
N VAL A 21 8.69 3.53 -4.10
CA VAL A 21 7.53 4.00 -4.87
C VAL A 21 6.23 3.86 -4.07
N ILE A 22 6.05 2.77 -3.32
CA ILE A 22 4.85 2.56 -2.49
C ILE A 22 4.78 3.64 -1.39
N PHE A 23 5.90 3.90 -0.69
CA PHE A 23 5.94 4.93 0.34
C PHE A 23 5.75 6.33 -0.23
N GLU A 24 6.43 6.67 -1.33
CA GLU A 24 6.25 7.96 -2.02
C GLU A 24 4.79 8.16 -2.47
N THR A 25 4.15 7.11 -3.00
CA THR A 25 2.75 7.16 -3.39
C THR A 25 1.84 7.39 -2.20
N PHE A 26 2.07 6.66 -1.09
CA PHE A 26 1.31 6.84 0.15
C PHE A 26 1.52 8.23 0.76
N ASP A 27 2.76 8.71 0.77
CA ASP A 27 3.13 10.00 1.33
C ASP A 27 2.52 11.17 0.54
N GLY A 28 2.25 10.96 -0.75
CA GLY A 28 1.52 11.89 -1.62
C GLY A 28 -0.01 11.88 -1.46
N LEU A 29 -0.58 10.90 -0.76
CA LEU A 29 -2.03 10.85 -0.50
C LEU A 29 -2.44 11.92 0.50
N LYS A 30 -3.65 12.47 0.32
CA LYS A 30 -4.31 13.30 1.32
C LYS A 30 -5.02 12.44 2.37
N PRO A 31 -5.20 12.94 3.60
CA PRO A 31 -6.07 12.28 4.57
C PRO A 31 -7.47 12.01 3.99
N GLY A 32 -7.94 10.77 4.11
CA GLY A 32 -9.18 10.28 3.54
C GLY A 32 -9.06 9.68 2.14
N GLU A 33 -7.89 9.77 1.49
CA GLU A 33 -7.61 9.10 0.23
C GLU A 33 -7.06 7.69 0.46
N ASP A 34 -7.37 6.83 -0.52
CA ASP A 34 -7.02 5.42 -0.51
C ASP A 34 -6.10 5.10 -1.70
N MET A 35 -5.05 4.33 -1.49
CA MET A 35 -4.32 3.68 -2.58
C MET A 35 -4.52 2.17 -2.55
N LEU A 36 -4.40 1.55 -3.74
CA LEU A 36 -4.38 0.11 -3.90
C LEU A 36 -2.96 -0.37 -4.16
N LEU A 37 -2.45 -1.25 -3.32
CA LEU A 37 -1.22 -1.99 -3.53
C LEU A 37 -1.58 -3.38 -4.08
N VAL A 38 -1.00 -3.74 -5.22
CA VAL A 38 -1.10 -5.09 -5.80
C VAL A 38 0.26 -5.77 -5.74
N ASN A 39 0.30 -6.98 -5.22
CA ASN A 39 1.52 -7.77 -5.08
C ASN A 39 1.26 -9.25 -5.40
N ASP A 40 2.28 -9.96 -5.89
CA ASP A 40 2.23 -11.39 -6.22
C ASP A 40 2.43 -12.31 -5.00
N HIS A 41 2.70 -11.74 -3.82
CA HIS A 41 2.84 -12.43 -2.54
C HIS A 41 2.33 -11.55 -1.39
N ASP A 42 2.13 -12.13 -0.20
CA ASP A 42 1.69 -11.37 0.98
C ASP A 42 2.76 -10.35 1.42
N PRO A 43 2.47 -9.03 1.39
CA PRO A 43 3.44 -7.99 1.75
C PRO A 43 3.53 -7.79 3.27
N VAL A 44 3.64 -8.87 4.04
CA VAL A 44 3.80 -8.83 5.50
C VAL A 44 4.98 -7.94 5.94
N PRO A 45 6.19 -8.05 5.36
CA PRO A 45 7.32 -7.20 5.77
C PRO A 45 7.05 -5.71 5.55
N LEU A 46 6.36 -5.38 4.45
CA LEU A 46 6.01 -4.00 4.12
C LEU A 46 4.99 -3.45 5.12
N HIS A 47 3.98 -4.24 5.50
CA HIS A 47 3.01 -3.84 6.52
C HIS A 47 3.70 -3.49 7.86
N TYR A 48 4.69 -4.30 8.28
CA TYR A 48 5.47 -3.98 9.48
C TYR A 48 6.28 -2.69 9.32
N GLN A 49 6.87 -2.45 8.15
CA GLN A 49 7.61 -1.22 7.88
C GLN A 49 6.69 0.01 7.94
N PHE A 50 5.47 -0.07 7.39
CA PHE A 50 4.45 0.96 7.54
C PHE A 50 4.09 1.23 9.01
N LYS A 51 3.94 0.18 9.83
CA LYS A 51 3.69 0.34 11.28
C LYS A 51 4.82 1.06 12.01
N LEU A 52 6.06 0.86 11.58
CA LEU A 52 7.23 1.50 12.20
C LEU A 52 7.41 2.95 11.74
N GLU A 53 7.26 3.21 10.44
CA GLU A 53 7.58 4.50 9.83
C GLU A 53 6.40 5.48 9.73
N ARG A 54 5.17 4.97 9.71
CA ARG A 54 3.92 5.75 9.51
C ARG A 54 2.86 5.38 10.55
N ALA A 55 3.29 5.06 11.77
CA ALA A 55 2.39 4.72 12.87
C ALA A 55 1.25 5.74 13.00
N ASN A 56 0.00 5.27 13.09
CA ASN A 56 -1.21 6.09 13.20
C ASN A 56 -1.55 6.99 11.99
N MET A 57 -0.82 6.87 10.87
CA MET A 57 -1.07 7.64 9.64
C MET A 57 -1.77 6.84 8.55
N PHE A 58 -1.77 5.50 8.64
CA PHE A 58 -2.41 4.63 7.66
C PHE A 58 -3.40 3.66 8.29
N ALA A 59 -4.36 3.21 7.49
CA ALA A 59 -5.10 1.98 7.70
C ALA A 59 -4.78 0.97 6.59
N TRP A 60 -4.80 -0.31 6.93
CA TRP A 60 -4.38 -1.40 6.07
C TRP A 60 -5.48 -2.44 6.01
N GLU A 61 -6.04 -2.65 4.82
CA GLU A 61 -7.15 -3.55 4.58
C GLU A 61 -6.83 -4.47 3.41
N TYR A 62 -7.00 -5.78 3.57
CA TYR A 62 -6.85 -6.73 2.48
C TYR A 62 -8.14 -6.74 1.65
N VAL A 63 -8.04 -6.33 0.40
CA VAL A 63 -9.12 -6.42 -0.60
C VAL A 63 -9.12 -7.81 -1.23
N GLU A 64 -7.93 -8.37 -1.46
CA GLU A 64 -7.74 -9.71 -2.02
C GLU A 64 -6.47 -10.31 -1.41
N GLN A 65 -6.49 -11.59 -1.09
CA GLN A 65 -5.43 -12.21 -0.29
C GLN A 65 -4.92 -13.53 -0.89
N GLY A 66 -4.73 -13.53 -2.21
CA GLY A 66 -4.17 -14.67 -2.91
C GLY A 66 -5.09 -15.89 -2.94
N PRO A 67 -4.60 -17.01 -3.52
CA PRO A 67 -3.20 -17.44 -3.53
C PRO A 67 -2.27 -16.82 -4.59
N THR A 68 -2.80 -16.18 -5.63
CA THR A 68 -2.01 -15.66 -6.76
C THR A 68 -1.84 -14.14 -6.78
N GLU A 69 -2.74 -13.38 -6.16
CA GLU A 69 -2.68 -11.92 -6.15
C GLU A 69 -3.15 -11.38 -4.79
N PHE A 70 -2.35 -10.49 -4.21
CA PHE A 70 -2.64 -9.82 -2.95
C PHE A 70 -2.91 -8.35 -3.24
N LYS A 71 -4.15 -7.92 -3.01
CA LYS A 71 -4.57 -6.53 -3.12
C LYS A 71 -4.80 -5.97 -1.74
N ILE A 72 -4.07 -4.90 -1.42
CA ILE A 72 -4.14 -4.22 -0.14
C ILE A 72 -4.61 -2.80 -0.40
N LYS A 73 -5.69 -2.41 0.24
CA LYS A 73 -6.11 -1.03 0.35
C LYS A 73 -5.33 -0.38 1.50
N ILE A 74 -4.57 0.65 1.18
CA ILE A 74 -3.85 1.47 2.17
C ILE A 74 -4.52 2.84 2.17
N SER A 75 -5.18 3.17 3.28
CA SER A 75 -5.87 4.45 3.46
C SER A 75 -5.00 5.39 4.25
N ARG A 76 -4.90 6.66 3.84
CA ARG A 76 -4.29 7.70 4.68
C ARG A 76 -5.32 8.22 5.66
N VAL A 77 -5.10 8.02 6.96
CA VAL A 77 -6.06 8.40 8.01
C VAL A 77 -5.71 9.72 8.69
N SER A 78 -4.46 10.18 8.58
CA SER A 78 -4.01 11.45 9.18
C SER A 78 -2.83 12.06 8.41
N GLU A 79 -2.54 13.34 8.68
CA GLU A 79 -1.42 14.08 8.07
C GLU A 79 -0.05 13.65 8.58
#